data_AF-A0A3D2VBA9-F1
#
_entry.id   AF-A0A3D2VBA9-F1
#
_cell.length_a   1.000
_cell.length_b   1.000
_cell.length_c   1.000
_cell.angle_alpha   90.00
_cell.angle_beta   90.00
_cell.angle_gamma   90.00
#
_symmetry.space_group_name_H-M   'P 1'
#
loop_
_entity.id
_entity.type
_entity.pdbx_description
1 polymer ?
#
loop_
_entity_poly.entity_id
_entity_poly.type
_entity_poly.pdbx_seq_one_letter_code
_entity_poly.pdbx_strand_id
1 'polypeptide(L)'
;QITRRYIGEEVSVFRSMLMNKPPGRSQPLGWHQDVGAGWGIDQNPIITLWTALDDATKATGCMQIVPGSNQYGIINQRHWLKPEDQDRYAPAEAVIDLEAEAGEAILLHNFLLHRSGTNSTASARRAFSVTYMDAETRTLDTGQTFQLVFGKAALDPATVDGKPAELIERFYG
;
A
#
# COMPACT_ATOMS: atom_id res chain seq x y z
N GLN A 1 3.94 1.82 -16.57
CA GLN A 1 5.42 1.76 -16.65
C GLN A 1 6.02 1.07 -15.42
N ILE A 2 5.74 1.57 -14.20
CA ILE A 2 6.20 0.94 -12.94
C ILE A 2 5.71 -0.51 -12.82
N THR A 3 4.39 -0.73 -12.90
CA THR A 3 3.82 -2.07 -12.80
C THR A 3 4.42 -2.99 -13.85
N ARG A 4 4.42 -2.62 -15.14
CA ARG A 4 5.13 -3.38 -16.20
C ARG A 4 6.57 -3.81 -15.85
N ARG A 5 7.33 -2.98 -15.14
CA ARG A 5 8.74 -3.24 -14.81
C ARG A 5 8.96 -4.28 -13.70
N TYR A 6 8.04 -4.35 -12.73
CA TYR A 6 8.14 -5.20 -11.52
C TYR A 6 7.11 -6.34 -11.47
N ILE A 7 6.03 -6.13 -12.23
CA ILE A 7 4.86 -6.91 -12.61
C ILE A 7 5.02 -7.93 -13.74
N GLY A 8 4.22 -7.66 -14.76
CA GLY A 8 4.35 -8.07 -16.15
C GLY A 8 3.46 -7.15 -16.98
N GLU A 9 3.06 -7.60 -18.16
CA GLU A 9 2.09 -6.87 -19.00
C GLU A 9 0.66 -6.94 -18.48
N GLU A 10 0.33 -7.99 -17.73
CA GLU A 10 -1.00 -8.24 -17.17
C GLU A 10 -0.98 -8.07 -15.66
N VAL A 11 -1.77 -7.12 -15.17
CA VAL A 11 -1.72 -6.68 -13.77
C VAL A 11 -3.12 -6.48 -13.24
N SER A 12 -3.34 -7.01 -12.04
CA SER A 12 -4.57 -6.83 -11.28
C SER A 12 -4.30 -6.03 -9.99
N VAL A 13 -5.37 -5.55 -9.36
CA VAL A 13 -5.30 -4.87 -8.06
C VAL A 13 -5.79 -5.82 -6.99
N PHE A 14 -4.95 -6.02 -5.98
CA PHE A 14 -5.35 -6.78 -4.81
C PHE A 14 -6.19 -5.92 -3.86
N ARG A 15 -5.76 -4.67 -3.63
CA ARG A 15 -6.38 -3.76 -2.68
C ARG A 15 -6.10 -2.30 -3.06
N SER A 16 -7.10 -1.44 -2.87
CA SER A 16 -6.96 0.02 -2.91
C SER A 16 -7.53 0.63 -1.64
N MET A 17 -6.82 1.57 -1.02
CA MET A 17 -7.26 2.18 0.24
C MET A 17 -7.05 3.70 0.21
N LEU A 18 -8.04 4.43 0.71
CA LEU A 18 -7.86 5.80 1.16
C LEU A 18 -7.52 5.77 2.65
N MET A 19 -6.33 6.24 3.00
CA MET A 19 -5.84 6.28 4.36
C MET A 19 -5.98 7.71 4.88
N ASN A 20 -6.48 7.87 6.10
CA ASN A 20 -6.59 9.17 6.76
C ASN A 20 -6.02 9.11 8.17
N LYS A 21 -5.00 9.92 8.46
CA LYS A 21 -4.59 10.25 9.83
C LYS A 21 -5.24 11.57 10.24
N PRO A 22 -6.32 11.56 11.04
CA PRO A 22 -6.99 12.78 11.45
C PRO A 22 -6.09 13.64 12.35
N PRO A 23 -6.40 14.95 12.49
CA PRO A 23 -5.71 15.85 13.39
C PRO A 23 -5.65 15.36 14.85
N GLY A 24 -4.59 15.72 15.56
CA GLY A 24 -4.46 15.66 17.02
C GLY A 24 -4.05 14.30 17.60
N ARG A 25 -4.82 13.23 17.36
CA ARG A 25 -4.55 11.90 17.98
C ARG A 25 -4.93 10.74 17.07
N SER A 26 -4.31 10.64 15.90
CA SER A 26 -4.38 9.40 15.12
C SER A 26 -3.57 8.30 15.82
N GLN A 27 -4.06 7.06 15.80
CA GLN A 27 -3.25 5.92 16.26
C GLN A 27 -2.08 5.63 15.31
N PRO A 28 -0.93 5.15 15.81
CA PRO A 28 0.13 4.65 14.95
C PRO A 28 -0.32 3.35 14.29
N LEU A 29 0.22 3.06 13.10
CA LEU A 29 0.19 1.69 12.59
C LEU A 29 1.47 1.03 13.07
N GLY A 30 1.37 -0.16 13.66
CA GLY A 30 2.51 -0.93 14.14
C GLY A 30 3.43 -1.40 13.01
N TRP A 31 4.57 -1.99 13.36
CA TRP A 31 5.45 -2.64 12.39
C TRP A 31 4.74 -3.81 11.71
N HIS A 32 4.74 -3.80 10.38
CA HIS A 32 4.12 -4.83 9.54
C HIS A 32 4.80 -4.91 8.18
N GLN A 33 4.46 -5.97 7.45
CA GLN A 33 4.69 -6.12 6.01
C GLN A 33 3.29 -6.33 5.38
N ASP A 34 3.11 -5.86 4.16
CA ASP A 34 1.87 -6.02 3.39
C ASP A 34 1.78 -7.41 2.73
N VAL A 35 2.30 -8.43 3.42
CA VAL A 35 2.29 -9.85 3.04
C VAL A 35 2.13 -10.70 4.29
N GLY A 36 1.67 -11.94 4.11
CA GLY A 36 1.63 -12.91 5.21
C GLY A 36 0.70 -14.08 4.97
N ALA A 37 0.44 -14.84 6.03
CA ALA A 37 -0.55 -15.91 6.00
C ALA A 37 -1.98 -15.33 6.20
N GLY A 38 -2.95 -15.89 5.47
CA GLY A 38 -4.38 -15.58 5.66
C GLY A 38 -4.97 -14.53 4.73
N TRP A 39 -4.27 -14.13 3.66
CA TRP A 39 -4.80 -13.21 2.64
C TRP A 39 -5.68 -13.90 1.60
N GLY A 40 -5.79 -15.23 1.63
CA GLY A 40 -6.69 -16.00 0.76
C GLY A 40 -6.29 -16.02 -0.71
N ILE A 41 -5.00 -15.79 -1.02
CA ILE A 41 -4.44 -15.79 -2.37
C ILE A 41 -3.25 -16.74 -2.47
N ASP A 42 -3.01 -17.31 -3.65
CA ASP A 42 -1.94 -18.28 -3.92
C ASP A 42 -0.55 -17.63 -4.09
N GLN A 43 -0.50 -16.34 -4.39
CA GLN A 43 0.72 -15.56 -4.56
C GLN A 43 0.62 -14.23 -3.81
N ASN A 44 1.70 -13.82 -3.15
CA ASN A 44 1.73 -12.53 -2.46
C ASN A 44 1.96 -11.38 -3.46
N PRO A 45 1.23 -10.26 -3.36
CA PRO A 45 1.50 -9.08 -4.14
C PRO A 45 2.90 -8.54 -3.81
N ILE A 46 3.62 -8.02 -4.80
CA ILE A 46 5.02 -7.60 -4.62
C ILE A 46 5.13 -6.11 -4.29
N ILE A 47 4.29 -5.26 -4.87
CA ILE A 47 4.43 -3.80 -4.75
C ILE A 47 3.13 -3.11 -4.32
N THR A 48 3.30 -2.05 -3.54
CA THR A 48 2.26 -1.06 -3.25
C THR A 48 2.76 0.31 -3.65
N LEU A 49 1.95 1.04 -4.42
CA LEU A 49 2.18 2.45 -4.69
C LEU A 49 1.36 3.25 -3.68
N TRP A 50 2.05 4.02 -2.85
CA TRP A 50 1.46 4.91 -1.86
C TRP A 50 1.64 6.35 -2.32
N THR A 51 0.57 7.10 -2.48
CA THR A 51 0.58 8.49 -2.95
C THR A 51 0.12 9.43 -1.84
N ALA A 52 0.93 10.43 -1.52
CA ALA A 52 0.59 11.48 -0.58
C ALA A 52 -0.52 12.37 -1.19
N LEU A 53 -1.63 12.52 -0.47
CA LEU A 53 -2.68 13.50 -0.83
C LEU A 53 -2.54 14.80 -0.03
N ASP A 54 -1.82 14.74 1.09
CA ASP A 54 -1.36 15.86 1.91
C ASP A 54 0.11 15.60 2.27
N ASP A 55 0.84 16.64 2.68
CA ASP A 55 2.23 16.50 3.14
C ASP A 55 2.36 15.49 4.29
N ALA A 56 3.18 14.48 4.04
CA ALA A 56 3.55 13.47 5.01
C ALA A 56 4.91 13.85 5.61
N THR A 57 4.88 14.39 6.82
CA THR A 57 6.05 14.75 7.60
C THR A 57 6.15 13.87 8.85
N LYS A 58 7.27 13.95 9.57
CA LYS A 58 7.38 13.29 10.88
C LYS A 58 6.27 13.71 11.84
N ALA A 59 5.89 14.99 11.81
CA ALA A 59 4.84 15.55 12.67
C ALA A 59 3.43 15.06 12.28
N THR A 60 3.17 14.87 10.99
CA THR A 60 1.88 14.35 10.48
C THR A 60 1.83 12.81 10.43
N GLY A 61 2.86 12.14 10.95
CA GLY A 61 2.93 10.69 11.07
C GLY A 61 3.21 10.01 9.74
N CYS A 62 4.27 10.43 9.03
CA CYS A 62 4.77 9.79 7.81
C CYS A 62 5.06 8.29 8.02
N MET A 63 5.29 7.58 6.92
CA MET A 63 5.73 6.19 6.99
C MET A 63 7.16 6.13 7.52
N GLN A 64 7.47 5.00 8.16
CA GLN A 64 8.80 4.66 8.64
C GLN A 64 9.13 3.26 8.13
N ILE A 65 10.35 3.05 7.67
CA ILE A 65 10.79 1.75 7.12
C ILE A 65 12.10 1.31 7.75
N VAL A 66 12.39 0.01 7.61
CA VAL A 66 13.72 -0.55 7.84
C VAL A 66 14.30 -0.96 6.48
N PRO A 67 15.27 -0.21 5.91
CA PRO A 67 15.86 -0.54 4.61
C PRO A 67 16.42 -1.97 4.58
N GLY A 68 16.22 -2.67 3.47
CA GLY A 68 16.70 -4.06 3.28
C GLY A 68 15.88 -5.14 4.00
N SER A 69 14.93 -4.78 4.88
CA SER A 69 14.12 -5.76 5.62
C SER A 69 13.24 -6.64 4.75
N ASN A 70 13.00 -6.27 3.49
CA ASN A 70 12.32 -7.11 2.50
C ASN A 70 13.06 -8.42 2.19
N GLN A 71 14.34 -8.54 2.57
CA GLN A 71 15.14 -9.75 2.37
C GLN A 71 14.93 -10.81 3.46
N TYR A 72 14.25 -10.47 4.57
CA TYR A 72 13.99 -11.41 5.66
C TYR A 72 12.88 -12.43 5.37
N GLY A 73 12.23 -12.34 4.21
CA GLY A 73 11.03 -13.11 3.91
C GLY A 73 9.83 -12.62 4.70
N ILE A 74 8.87 -13.50 5.00
CA ILE A 74 7.68 -13.17 5.79
C ILE A 74 8.02 -13.36 7.27
N ILE A 75 8.14 -12.27 8.00
CA ILE A 75 8.48 -12.25 9.44
C ILE A 75 7.27 -11.87 10.31
N ASN A 76 6.13 -11.53 9.71
CA ASN A 76 4.92 -11.21 10.46
C ASN A 76 4.15 -12.44 10.90
N GLN A 77 3.41 -12.29 11.99
CA GLN A 77 2.31 -13.18 12.32
C GLN A 77 1.01 -12.62 11.75
N ARG A 78 0.52 -13.23 10.66
CA ARG A 78 -0.56 -12.71 9.81
C ARG A 78 -0.17 -11.40 9.13
N HIS A 79 -0.31 -10.28 9.83
CA HIS A 79 -0.01 -8.94 9.30
C HIS A 79 1.03 -8.20 10.14
N TRP A 80 1.01 -8.37 11.47
CA TRP A 80 1.84 -7.57 12.37
C TRP A 80 3.12 -8.30 12.76
N LEU A 81 4.20 -7.54 12.90
CA LEU A 81 5.39 -7.99 13.60
C LEU A 81 5.10 -8.06 15.10
N LYS A 82 5.50 -9.14 15.76
CA LYS A 82 5.32 -9.27 17.20
C LYS A 82 6.17 -8.26 17.96
N PRO A 83 5.71 -7.73 19.11
CA PRO A 83 6.50 -6.84 19.94
C PRO A 83 7.88 -7.40 20.33
N GLU A 84 7.94 -8.70 20.66
CA GLU A 84 9.18 -9.40 21.05
C GLU A 84 10.24 -9.47 19.94
N ASP A 85 9.85 -9.29 18.68
CA ASP A 85 10.73 -9.36 17.51
C ASP A 85 11.18 -7.96 17.03
N GLN A 86 10.66 -6.87 17.60
CA GLN A 86 10.91 -5.52 17.10
C GLN A 86 12.38 -5.11 17.23
N ASP A 87 13.02 -5.39 18.37
CA ASP A 87 14.44 -5.04 18.57
C ASP A 87 15.36 -5.77 17.58
N ARG A 88 14.95 -6.94 17.11
CA ARG A 88 15.69 -7.75 16.15
C ARG A 88 15.54 -7.23 14.72
N TYR A 89 14.32 -6.91 14.29
CA TYR A 89 14.05 -6.59 12.88
C TYR A 89 13.87 -5.10 12.58
N ALA A 90 13.62 -4.27 13.61
CA ALA A 90 13.46 -2.83 13.50
C ALA A 90 14.23 -2.07 14.60
N PRO A 91 15.56 -2.28 14.73
CA PRO A 91 16.37 -1.52 15.66
C PRO A 91 16.31 -0.03 15.30
N ALA A 92 16.23 0.83 16.31
CA ALA A 92 15.88 2.25 16.14
C ALA A 92 16.83 3.00 15.20
N GLU A 93 18.12 2.65 15.21
CA GLU A 93 19.17 3.23 14.37
C GLU A 93 19.06 2.85 12.88
N ALA A 94 18.32 1.80 12.55
CA ALA A 94 18.09 1.37 11.18
C ALA A 94 16.79 1.96 10.58
N VAL A 95 15.97 2.63 11.39
CA VAL A 95 14.68 3.17 10.96
C VAL A 95 14.89 4.48 10.21
N ILE A 96 14.28 4.61 9.04
CA ILE A 96 14.22 5.88 8.31
C ILE A 96 12.78 6.35 8.16
N ASP A 97 12.58 7.66 8.30
CA ASP A 97 11.33 8.35 8.01
C ASP A 97 11.22 8.59 6.49
N LEU A 98 10.07 8.25 5.92
CA LEU A 98 9.73 8.55 4.52
C LEU A 98 8.79 9.75 4.48
N GLU A 99 9.36 10.94 4.54
CA GLU A 99 8.62 12.19 4.30
C GLU A 99 8.34 12.36 2.80
N ALA A 100 7.18 12.92 2.47
CA ALA A 100 6.72 13.10 1.10
C ALA A 100 5.79 14.32 1.02
N GLU A 101 5.96 15.15 0.00
CA GLU A 101 5.08 16.27 -0.30
C GLU A 101 3.78 15.78 -0.96
N ALA A 102 2.70 16.57 -0.87
CA ALA A 102 1.45 16.25 -1.54
C ALA A 102 1.68 16.05 -3.06
N GLY A 103 1.20 14.91 -3.57
CA GLY A 103 1.38 14.49 -4.97
C GLY A 103 2.58 13.55 -5.20
N GLU A 104 3.52 13.46 -4.26
CA GLU A 104 4.60 12.48 -4.36
C GLU A 104 4.11 11.06 -4.09
N ALA A 105 4.80 10.09 -4.69
CA ALA A 105 4.48 8.68 -4.54
C ALA A 105 5.70 7.87 -4.09
N ILE A 106 5.48 6.97 -3.14
CA ILE A 106 6.45 6.02 -2.64
C ILE A 106 6.07 4.64 -3.17
N LEU A 107 7.01 4.00 -3.86
CA LEU A 107 6.90 2.60 -4.26
C LEU A 107 7.47 1.72 -3.14
N LEU A 108 6.60 0.97 -2.46
CA LEU A 108 7.00 0.01 -1.43
C LEU A 108 7.00 -1.41 -1.98
N HIS A 109 8.04 -2.17 -1.64
CA HIS A 109 8.01 -3.62 -1.73
C HIS A 109 7.18 -4.16 -0.56
N ASN A 110 6.20 -5.04 -0.78
CA ASN A 110 5.26 -5.43 0.27
C ASN A 110 5.91 -6.24 1.41
N PHE A 111 7.07 -6.86 1.17
CA PHE A 111 7.89 -7.48 2.21
C PHE A 111 8.72 -6.48 3.02
N LEU A 112 8.78 -5.20 2.63
CA LEU A 112 9.51 -4.20 3.39
C LEU A 112 8.80 -3.96 4.73
N LEU A 113 9.54 -4.11 5.82
CA LEU A 113 9.02 -3.83 7.15
C LEU A 113 8.82 -2.32 7.29
N HIS A 114 7.57 -1.93 7.57
CA HIS A 114 7.18 -0.54 7.65
C HIS A 114 6.12 -0.30 8.73
N ARG A 115 5.99 0.96 9.12
CA ARG A 115 4.98 1.43 10.08
C ARG A 115 4.60 2.88 9.78
N SER A 116 3.71 3.47 10.59
CA SER A 116 3.48 4.93 10.53
C SER A 116 3.31 5.55 11.90
N GLY A 117 3.90 6.74 12.09
CA GLY A 117 3.84 7.51 13.34
C GLY A 117 2.44 8.08 13.63
N THR A 118 2.26 8.74 14.77
CA THR A 118 1.02 9.46 15.08
C THR A 118 1.00 10.82 14.41
N ASN A 119 -0.19 11.32 14.06
CA ASN A 119 -0.40 12.70 13.66
C ASN A 119 -0.79 13.52 14.89
N SER A 120 0.09 14.42 15.32
CA SER A 120 -0.11 15.33 16.46
C SER A 120 -0.49 16.75 16.03
N THR A 121 -0.59 17.00 14.71
CA THR A 121 -0.83 18.33 14.15
C THR A 121 -2.33 18.65 14.09
N ALA A 122 -2.64 19.91 13.72
CA ALA A 122 -4.02 20.35 13.47
C ALA A 122 -4.54 19.96 12.06
N SER A 123 -3.67 19.43 11.18
CA SER A 123 -4.00 19.07 9.81
C SER A 123 -4.20 17.56 9.67
N ALA A 124 -5.04 17.14 8.72
CA ALA A 124 -5.12 15.73 8.35
C ALA A 124 -3.92 15.33 7.49
N ARG A 125 -3.59 14.03 7.50
CA ARG A 125 -2.67 13.43 6.53
C ARG A 125 -3.36 12.29 5.80
N ARG A 126 -3.78 12.57 4.57
CA ARG A 126 -4.44 11.61 3.69
C ARG A 126 -3.46 11.03 2.69
N ALA A 127 -3.74 9.80 2.28
CA ALA A 127 -2.98 9.12 1.25
C ALA A 127 -3.85 8.11 0.51
N PHE A 128 -3.48 7.82 -0.73
CA PHE A 128 -4.10 6.76 -1.51
C PHE A 128 -3.07 5.67 -1.79
N SER A 129 -3.39 4.43 -1.46
CA SER A 129 -2.50 3.29 -1.69
C SER A 129 -3.15 2.26 -2.60
N VAL A 130 -2.39 1.75 -3.57
CA VAL A 130 -2.82 0.66 -4.46
C VAL A 130 -1.79 -0.46 -4.42
N THR A 131 -2.22 -1.64 -4.01
CA THR A 131 -1.42 -2.87 -4.02
C THR A 131 -1.66 -3.61 -5.32
N TYR A 132 -0.64 -3.69 -6.16
CA TYR A 132 -0.69 -4.37 -7.46
C TYR A 132 -0.15 -5.79 -7.35
N MET A 133 -0.66 -6.68 -8.20
CA MET A 133 -0.26 -8.08 -8.26
C MET A 133 -0.29 -8.62 -9.68
N ASP A 134 0.29 -9.80 -9.85
CA ASP A 134 0.20 -10.56 -11.09
C ASP A 134 -1.27 -10.94 -11.36
N ALA A 135 -1.72 -10.77 -12.60
CA ALA A 135 -3.09 -11.08 -13.00
C ALA A 135 -3.43 -12.57 -12.89
N GLU A 136 -2.43 -13.45 -12.89
CA GLU A 136 -2.60 -14.88 -12.69
C GLU A 136 -2.80 -15.27 -11.22
N THR A 137 -2.67 -14.33 -10.28
CA THR A 137 -2.96 -14.57 -8.85
C THR A 137 -4.41 -15.01 -8.67
N ARG A 138 -4.61 -16.10 -7.91
CA ARG A 138 -5.92 -16.71 -7.66
C ARG A 138 -6.30 -16.65 -6.20
N THR A 139 -7.59 -16.55 -5.95
CA THR A 139 -8.12 -16.80 -4.61
C THR A 139 -8.01 -18.29 -4.26
N LEU A 140 -7.69 -18.60 -3.01
CA LEU A 140 -7.53 -19.97 -2.53
C LEU A 140 -8.87 -20.70 -2.34
N ASP A 141 -9.97 -19.97 -2.22
CA ASP A 141 -11.32 -20.51 -1.97
C ASP A 141 -12.06 -20.90 -3.26
N THR A 142 -11.95 -20.08 -4.32
CA THR A 142 -12.66 -20.29 -5.59
C THR A 142 -11.74 -20.55 -6.78
N GLY A 143 -10.43 -20.28 -6.65
CA GLY A 143 -9.48 -20.39 -7.75
C GLY A 143 -9.65 -19.31 -8.82
N GLN A 144 -10.48 -18.28 -8.57
CA GLN A 144 -10.75 -17.20 -9.50
C GLN A 144 -9.63 -16.16 -9.48
N THR A 145 -9.37 -15.56 -10.64
CA THR A 145 -8.47 -14.41 -10.79
C THR A 145 -9.21 -13.10 -10.52
N PHE A 146 -8.46 -12.03 -10.36
CA PHE A 146 -8.97 -10.70 -10.09
C PHE A 146 -9.09 -9.87 -11.37
N GLN A 147 -9.89 -8.80 -11.30
CA GLN A 147 -10.07 -7.92 -12.44
C GLN A 147 -8.78 -7.28 -12.93
N LEU A 148 -8.61 -7.32 -14.25
CA LEU A 148 -7.43 -6.81 -14.92
C LEU A 148 -7.50 -5.29 -15.01
N VAL A 149 -6.45 -4.60 -14.58
CA VAL A 149 -6.34 -3.12 -14.65
C VAL A 149 -5.30 -2.66 -15.67
N PHE A 150 -4.35 -3.53 -16.03
CA PHE A 150 -3.45 -3.34 -17.17
C PHE A 150 -3.34 -4.65 -17.94
N GLY A 151 -3.38 -4.56 -19.28
CA GLY A 151 -3.33 -5.72 -20.17
C GLY A 151 -4.37 -5.61 -21.29
N LYS A 152 -4.41 -6.59 -22.20
CA LYS A 152 -5.26 -6.54 -23.40
C LYS A 152 -6.76 -6.53 -23.07
N ALA A 153 -7.14 -7.24 -22.01
CA ALA A 153 -8.52 -7.35 -21.53
C ALA A 153 -8.75 -6.51 -20.27
N ALA A 154 -7.96 -5.45 -20.05
CA ALA A 154 -8.12 -4.60 -18.90
C ALA A 154 -9.49 -3.92 -18.92
N LEU A 155 -10.03 -3.65 -17.73
CA LEU A 155 -11.21 -2.82 -17.56
C LEU A 155 -11.01 -1.50 -18.32
N ASP A 156 -11.88 -1.23 -19.27
CA ASP A 156 -11.95 0.06 -19.94
C ASP A 156 -12.94 0.95 -19.18
N PRO A 157 -12.47 2.03 -18.52
CA PRO A 157 -13.34 2.95 -17.80
C PRO A 157 -14.46 3.54 -18.68
N ALA A 158 -14.27 3.64 -20.00
CA ALA A 158 -15.31 4.10 -20.92
C ALA A 158 -16.43 3.07 -21.14
N THR A 159 -16.18 1.80 -20.82
CA THR A 159 -17.15 0.70 -20.93
C THR A 159 -17.83 0.36 -19.60
N VAL A 160 -17.38 0.97 -18.49
CA VAL A 160 -18.08 0.91 -17.21
C VAL A 160 -19.27 1.87 -17.28
N ASP A 161 -20.46 1.34 -17.58
CA ASP A 161 -21.67 2.12 -17.82
C ASP A 161 -21.91 3.28 -16.82
N GLY A 162 -22.20 4.46 -17.37
CA GLY A 162 -23.00 5.53 -16.78
C GLY A 162 -22.36 6.43 -15.71
N LYS A 163 -21.42 5.95 -14.90
CA LYS A 163 -20.91 6.73 -13.75
C LYS A 163 -19.59 7.47 -13.94
N PRO A 164 -18.61 6.99 -14.72
CA PRO A 164 -17.31 7.67 -14.76
C PRO A 164 -17.39 9.11 -15.28
N ALA A 165 -18.13 9.36 -16.36
CA ALA A 165 -18.33 10.71 -16.90
C ALA A 165 -19.08 11.61 -15.91
N GLU A 166 -20.17 11.11 -15.30
CA GLU A 166 -20.97 11.83 -14.31
C GLU A 166 -20.18 12.13 -13.02
N LEU A 167 -19.34 11.19 -12.57
CA LEU A 167 -18.46 11.38 -11.42
C LEU A 167 -17.30 12.33 -11.73
N ILE A 168 -16.75 12.29 -12.95
CA ILE A 168 -15.71 13.24 -13.37
C ILE A 168 -16.27 14.66 -13.38
N GLU A 169 -17.41 14.91 -14.04
CA GLU A 169 -18.07 16.22 -14.04
C GLU A 169 -18.44 16.66 -12.62
N ARG A 170 -19.01 15.77 -11.80
CA ARG A 170 -19.42 16.08 -10.43
C ARG A 170 -18.25 16.41 -9.49
N PHE A 171 -17.09 15.78 -9.65
CA PHE A 171 -15.97 15.93 -8.72
C PHE A 171 -14.86 16.85 -9.22
N TYR A 172 -14.70 16.99 -10.53
CA TYR A 172 -13.61 17.76 -11.14
C TYR A 172 -14.08 18.98 -11.94
N GLY A 173 -15.39 19.10 -12.24
CA GLY A 173 -15.97 20.22 -13.01
C GLY A 173 -15.83 20.01 -14.50
#